data_AF-A0A382QDL1-F1
#
_entry.id   AF-A0A382QDL1-F1
#
_cell.length_a   1.000
_cell.length_b   1.000
_cell.length_c   1.000
_cell.angle_alpha   90.00
_cell.angle_beta   90.00
_cell.angle_gamma   90.00
#
_symmetry.space_group_name_H-M   'P 1'
#
loop_
_entity.id
_entity.type
_entity.pdbx_description
1 polymer ?
#
loop_
_entity_poly.entity_id
_entity_poly.type
_entity_poly.pdbx_seq_one_letter_code
_entity_poly.pdbx_strand_id
1 'polypeptide(L)'
;MNQSHYSFDDCSCGIPDFPSTLKEQAKMALEMREQGIKDGTRTEGCPVWDKLSKNLWVRILNGELDEMEADKESQRVMAHCETCRHPMCVKALFGDVEPKV
;
A
#
# COMPACT_ATOMS: atom_id res chain seq x y z
N MET A 1 11.94 46.96 15.42
CA MET A 1 11.62 45.89 14.44
C MET A 1 10.88 44.83 15.22
N ASN A 2 9.55 44.89 15.19
CA ASN A 2 8.67 44.00 15.95
C ASN A 2 8.60 42.65 15.23
N GLN A 3 9.21 41.61 15.80
CA GLN A 3 8.90 40.23 15.42
C GLN A 3 7.59 39.85 16.09
N SER A 4 6.55 39.79 15.27
CA SER A 4 5.26 39.23 15.61
C SER A 4 5.43 37.77 16.02
N HIS A 5 5.08 37.47 17.26
CA HIS A 5 4.68 36.15 17.72
C HIS A 5 3.63 35.58 16.76
N TYR A 6 3.96 34.52 16.04
CA TYR A 6 2.97 33.71 15.36
C TYR A 6 2.62 32.55 16.28
N SER A 7 1.62 32.78 17.14
CA SER A 7 0.93 31.72 17.88
C SER A 7 0.22 30.83 16.88
N PHE A 8 0.71 29.59 16.77
CA PHE A 8 0.05 28.52 16.03
C PHE A 8 -0.96 27.85 16.97
N ASP A 9 -2.04 28.56 17.29
CA ASP A 9 -3.20 27.98 17.96
C ASP A 9 -4.35 27.80 16.94
N ASP A 10 -5.01 26.65 17.06
CA ASP A 10 -6.37 26.36 16.58
C ASP A 10 -6.65 26.27 15.06
N CYS A 11 -6.17 25.19 14.45
CA CYS A 11 -6.98 24.44 13.48
C CYS A 11 -6.79 22.95 13.72
N SER A 12 -7.60 22.38 14.62
CA SER A 12 -7.86 20.94 14.70
C SER A 12 -8.65 20.48 13.47
N CYS A 13 -8.10 20.66 12.27
CA CYS A 13 -8.47 19.88 11.11
C CYS A 13 -7.76 18.54 11.31
N GLY A 14 -8.46 17.58 11.93
CA GLY A 14 -7.92 16.27 12.31
C GLY A 14 -6.99 15.73 11.23
N ILE A 15 -5.70 15.70 11.55
CA ILE A 15 -4.74 14.94 10.75
C ILE A 15 -5.25 13.50 10.84
N PRO A 16 -5.62 12.85 9.72
CA PRO A 16 -6.01 11.45 9.79
C PRO A 16 -4.84 10.72 10.44
N ASP A 17 -5.11 10.05 11.58
CA ASP A 17 -4.12 9.29 12.32
C ASP A 17 -3.37 8.40 11.32
N PHE A 18 -2.16 8.83 10.95
CA PHE A 18 -1.36 8.08 10.01
C PHE A 18 -1.05 6.76 10.71
N PRO A 19 -1.38 5.60 10.11
CA PRO A 19 -1.29 4.32 10.80
C PRO A 19 0.15 4.13 11.29
N SER A 20 0.29 4.24 12.61
CA SER A 20 1.56 4.38 13.34
C SER A 20 2.26 3.04 13.49
N THR A 21 1.52 1.94 13.36
CA THR A 21 2.03 0.58 13.44
C THR A 21 1.81 -0.20 12.15
N LEU A 22 2.69 -1.16 11.88
CA LEU A 22 2.61 -2.07 10.73
C LEU A 22 1.25 -2.82 10.68
N LYS A 23 0.68 -3.14 11.85
CA LYS A 23 -0.64 -3.77 11.95
C LYS A 23 -1.77 -2.83 11.54
N GLU A 24 -1.73 -1.56 11.93
CA GLU A 24 -2.72 -0.56 11.49
C GLU A 24 -2.65 -0.37 9.98
N GLN A 25 -1.45 -0.33 9.41
CA GLN A 25 -1.26 -0.24 7.96
C GLN A 25 -1.84 -1.46 7.23
N ALA A 26 -1.56 -2.67 7.73
CA ALA A 26 -2.12 -3.90 7.15
C ALA A 26 -3.65 -3.97 7.24
N LYS A 27 -4.23 -3.50 8.35
CA LYS A 27 -5.68 -3.41 8.53
C LYS A 27 -6.30 -2.44 7.53
N MET A 28 -5.77 -1.22 7.46
CA MET A 28 -6.24 -0.19 6.54
C MET A 28 -6.15 -0.66 5.08
N ALA A 29 -5.04 -1.31 4.69
CA ALA A 29 -4.87 -1.84 3.34
C ALA A 29 -5.94 -2.89 2.97
N LEU A 30 -6.28 -3.79 3.91
CA LEU A 30 -7.34 -4.77 3.72
C LEU A 30 -8.73 -4.12 3.64
N GLU A 31 -9.03 -3.17 4.51
CA GLU A 31 -10.30 -2.43 4.50
C GLU A 31 -10.49 -1.66 3.20
N MET A 32 -9.48 -0.91 2.75
CA MET A 32 -9.50 -0.21 1.47
C MET A 32 -9.69 -1.19 0.29
N ARG A 33 -9.03 -2.35 0.36
CA ARG A 33 -9.18 -3.41 -0.65
C ARG A 33 -10.61 -3.94 -0.70
N GLU A 34 -11.22 -4.26 0.44
CA GLU A 34 -12.57 -4.80 0.52
C GLU A 34 -13.62 -3.77 0.11
N GLN A 35 -13.48 -2.53 0.55
CA GLN A 35 -14.36 -1.45 0.15
C GLN A 35 -14.29 -1.19 -1.36
N GLY A 36 -13.09 -1.21 -1.94
CA GLY A 36 -12.92 -1.07 -3.39
C GLY A 36 -13.56 -2.21 -4.20
N ILE A 37 -13.56 -3.44 -3.66
CA ILE A 37 -14.27 -4.58 -4.27
C ILE A 37 -15.79 -4.38 -4.17
N LYS A 38 -16.26 -3.98 -2.98
CA LYS A 38 -17.69 -3.80 -2.69
C LYS A 38 -18.33 -2.72 -3.55
N ASP A 39 -17.63 -1.59 -3.71
CA ASP A 39 -18.16 -0.44 -4.43
C ASP A 39 -17.81 -0.47 -5.93
N GLY A 40 -17.10 -1.51 -6.39
CA GLY A 40 -16.67 -1.66 -7.79
C GLY A 40 -15.65 -0.61 -8.25
N THR A 41 -15.08 0.17 -7.33
CA THR A 41 -14.09 1.21 -7.62
C THR A 41 -12.68 0.66 -7.78
N ARG A 42 -12.46 -0.59 -7.33
CA ARG A 42 -11.19 -1.30 -7.54
C ARG A 42 -11.06 -1.74 -8.99
N THR A 43 -10.11 -1.14 -9.70
CA THR A 43 -9.69 -1.60 -11.02
C THR A 43 -9.05 -3.00 -10.96
N GLU A 44 -9.27 -3.81 -11.98
CA GLU A 44 -8.68 -5.14 -12.08
C GLU A 44 -7.14 -5.02 -12.16
N GLY A 45 -6.47 -5.37 -11.06
CA GLY A 45 -5.02 -5.47 -10.97
C GLY A 45 -4.52 -6.89 -11.28
N CYS A 46 -3.21 -7.11 -11.18
CA CYS A 46 -2.67 -8.47 -11.29
C CYS A 46 -3.22 -9.36 -10.15
N PRO A 47 -3.93 -10.45 -10.46
CA PRO A 47 -4.56 -11.30 -9.44
C PRO A 47 -3.52 -12.03 -8.58
N VAL A 48 -2.32 -12.29 -9.12
CA VAL A 48 -1.24 -12.91 -8.36
C VAL A 48 -0.67 -11.94 -7.34
N TRP A 49 -0.36 -10.70 -7.76
CA TRP A 49 0.10 -9.66 -6.84
C TRP A 49 -0.95 -9.34 -5.78
N ASP A 50 -2.23 -9.27 -6.16
CA ASP A 50 -3.33 -9.04 -5.21
C ASP A 50 -3.42 -10.17 -4.15
N LYS A 51 -3.26 -11.43 -4.58
CA LYS A 51 -3.24 -12.56 -3.65
C LYS A 51 -2.03 -12.53 -2.72
N LEU A 52 -0.84 -12.25 -3.26
CA LEU A 52 0.41 -12.18 -2.49
C LEU A 52 0.36 -11.07 -1.44
N SER A 53 -0.08 -9.87 -1.86
CA SER A 53 -0.21 -8.72 -0.98
C SER A 53 -1.28 -8.94 0.08
N LYS A 54 -2.45 -9.51 -0.27
CA LYS A 54 -3.47 -9.95 0.70
C LYS A 54 -2.91 -10.88 1.76
N ASN A 55 -2.16 -11.90 1.35
CA ASN A 55 -1.56 -12.85 2.27
C ASN A 55 -0.57 -12.18 3.22
N LEU A 56 0.28 -11.27 2.72
CA LEU A 56 1.21 -10.52 3.55
C LEU A 56 0.50 -9.72 4.65
N TRP A 57 -0.53 -8.94 4.30
CA TRP A 57 -1.27 -8.14 5.28
C TRP A 57 -1.95 -9.01 6.35
N VAL A 58 -2.53 -10.15 5.97
CA VAL A 58 -3.14 -11.10 6.92
C VAL A 58 -2.10 -11.64 7.91
N ARG A 59 -0.92 -12.04 7.44
CA ARG A 59 0.16 -12.56 8.29
C ARG A 59 0.68 -11.50 9.27
N ILE A 60 0.81 -10.25 8.81
CA ILE A 60 1.16 -9.10 9.67
C ILE A 60 0.12 -8.92 10.78
N LEU A 61 -1.18 -8.94 10.45
CA LEU A 61 -2.25 -8.78 11.45
C LEU A 61 -2.25 -9.88 12.49
N ASN A 62 -2.06 -11.12 12.05
CA ASN A 62 -1.95 -12.28 12.93
C ASN A 62 -0.70 -12.24 13.83
N GLY A 63 0.26 -11.34 13.55
CA GLY A 63 1.53 -11.28 14.27
C GLY A 63 2.46 -12.45 13.92
N GLU A 64 2.27 -13.05 12.75
CA GLU A 64 3.11 -14.15 12.24
C GLU A 64 4.45 -13.67 11.68
N LEU A 65 4.58 -12.36 11.47
CA LEU A 65 5.77 -11.70 10.93
C LEU A 65 6.16 -10.57 11.87
N ASP A 66 7.45 -10.53 12.23
CA ASP A 66 8.03 -9.32 12.80
C ASP A 66 8.27 -8.23 11.73
N GLU A 67 8.71 -7.06 12.14
CA GLU A 67 8.92 -5.91 11.24
C GLU A 67 9.95 -6.21 10.13
N MET A 68 11.02 -6.93 10.47
CA MET A 68 12.09 -7.26 9.52
C MET A 68 11.63 -8.32 8.51
N GLU A 69 10.90 -9.33 8.99
CA GLU A 69 10.33 -10.36 8.12
C GLU A 69 9.24 -9.78 7.20
N ALA A 70 8.43 -8.86 7.72
CA ALA A 70 7.41 -8.17 6.94
C ALA A 70 8.02 -7.28 5.85
N ASP A 71 9.10 -6.55 6.14
CA ASP A 71 9.82 -5.76 5.13
C ASP A 71 10.40 -6.65 4.03
N LYS A 72 11.06 -7.74 4.40
CA LYS A 72 11.63 -8.70 3.44
C LYS A 72 10.56 -9.34 2.57
N GLU A 73 9.43 -9.73 3.15
CA GLU A 73 8.32 -10.32 2.40
C GLU A 73 7.63 -9.27 1.51
N SER A 74 7.50 -8.02 1.98
CA SER A 74 7.02 -6.89 1.18
C SER A 74 7.87 -6.70 -0.08
N GLN A 75 9.19 -6.69 0.07
CA GLN A 75 10.12 -6.60 -1.07
C GLN A 75 9.93 -7.76 -2.06
N ARG A 76 9.70 -8.99 -1.57
CA ARG A 76 9.41 -10.15 -2.44
C ARG A 76 8.08 -10.02 -3.18
N VAL A 77 7.05 -9.54 -2.51
CA VAL A 77 5.73 -9.28 -3.13
C VAL A 77 5.87 -8.25 -4.25
N MET A 78 6.66 -7.18 -4.03
CA MET A 78 6.90 -6.16 -5.04
C MET A 78 7.74 -6.68 -6.21
N ALA A 79 8.79 -7.46 -5.93
CA ALA A 79 9.62 -8.10 -6.96
C ALA A 79 8.85 -9.08 -7.86
N HIS A 80 7.69 -9.57 -7.41
CA HIS A 80 6.84 -10.41 -8.26
C HIS A 80 6.49 -9.70 -9.59
N CYS A 81 6.22 -8.40 -9.54
CA CYS A 81 5.86 -7.65 -10.74
C CYS A 81 6.96 -7.73 -11.81
N GLU A 82 8.25 -7.76 -11.43
CA GLU A 82 9.42 -7.82 -12.33
C GLU A 82 9.43 -9.05 -13.25
N THR A 83 8.90 -10.16 -12.74
CA THR A 83 8.84 -11.43 -13.48
C THR A 83 7.44 -11.75 -14.00
N CYS A 84 6.43 -11.06 -13.47
CA CYS A 84 5.04 -11.25 -13.84
C CYS A 84 4.73 -10.53 -15.16
N ARG A 85 4.34 -11.29 -16.19
CA ARG A 85 3.95 -10.75 -17.50
C ARG A 85 2.49 -10.32 -17.57
N HIS A 86 1.85 -10.05 -16.44
CA HIS A 86 0.47 -9.55 -16.44
C HIS A 86 0.45 -8.13 -17.04
N PRO A 87 -0.52 -7.76 -17.89
CA PRO A 87 -0.53 -6.45 -18.55
C PRO A 87 -0.39 -5.27 -17.57
N MET A 88 -1.02 -5.36 -16.40
CA MET A 88 -0.89 -4.36 -15.34
C MET A 88 0.50 -4.33 -14.68
N CYS A 89 1.16 -5.48 -14.50
CA CYS A 89 2.54 -5.55 -13.98
C CYS A 89 3.54 -4.97 -14.99
N VAL A 90 3.37 -5.30 -16.27
CA VAL A 90 4.17 -4.74 -17.37
C VAL A 90 3.99 -3.22 -17.43
N LYS A 91 2.73 -2.74 -17.40
CA LYS A 91 2.44 -1.31 -17.38
C LYS A 91 3.01 -0.61 -16.14
N ALA A 92 2.95 -1.24 -14.97
CA ALA A 92 3.52 -0.69 -13.74
C ALA A 92 5.05 -0.56 -13.80
N LEU A 93 5.73 -1.46 -14.49
CA LEU A 93 7.19 -1.45 -14.61
C LEU A 93 7.72 -0.58 -15.76
N PHE A 94 7.06 -0.62 -16.91
CA PHE A 94 7.55 -0.03 -18.15
C PHE A 94 6.72 1.19 -18.59
N GLY A 95 5.64 1.53 -17.88
CA GLY A 95 4.71 2.59 -18.27
C GLY A 95 3.90 2.22 -19.52
N ASP A 96 3.51 3.22 -20.32
CA ASP A 96 2.83 3.03 -21.62
C ASP A 96 3.83 2.70 -22.76
N VAL A 97 5.09 2.39 -22.44
CA VAL A 97 6.10 2.07 -23.44
C VAL A 97 5.87 0.64 -23.93
N GLU A 98 5.50 0.47 -25.19
CA GLU A 98 5.40 -0.86 -25.80
C GLU A 98 6.73 -1.62 -25.63
N PRO A 99 6.71 -2.87 -25.13
CA PRO A 99 7.92 -3.66 -25.02
C PRO A 99 8.47 -3.89 -26.43
N LYS A 100 9.67 -3.37 -26.70
CA LYS A 100 10.39 -3.66 -27.94
C LYS A 100 10.80 -5.13 -27.90
N VAL A 101 10.19 -5.90 -28.81
CA VAL A 101 10.52 -7.31 -29.12
C VAL A 101 11.92 -7.41 -29.71
#